data_AF-A0A7C2RUK1-F1
#
_entry.id   AF-A0A7C2RUK1-F1
#
_cell.length_a   1.000
_cell.length_b   1.000
_cell.length_c   1.000
_cell.angle_alpha   90.00
_cell.angle_beta   90.00
_cell.angle_gamma   90.00
#
_symmetry.space_group_name_H-M   'P 1'
#
loop_
_entity.id
_entity.type
_entity.pdbx_description
1 polymer ?
#
loop_
_entity_poly.entity_id
_entity_poly.type
_entity_poly.pdbx_seq_one_letter_code
_entity_poly.pdbx_strand_id
1 'polypeptide(L)'
;MGQYFLLLNIPIFYLGIVVGFSEFIGYFIRYFVGSFIDKFSSFRFLFIYLGYFFNLLSVPLLYFANNFYFILVLMFLERFGKGLRIPPRDAVFSIVSNKCNIESAKIFGIHH
;
A
#
# COMPACT_ATOMS: atom_id res chain seq x y z
N MET A 1 -10.55 -8.78 1.27
CA MET A 1 -9.78 -9.10 2.51
C MET A 1 -10.66 -9.57 3.65
N GLY A 2 -11.80 -8.93 3.96
CA GLY A 2 -12.67 -9.35 5.08
C GLY A 2 -13.19 -10.81 5.01
N GLN A 3 -13.33 -11.38 3.81
CA GLN A 3 -13.87 -12.74 3.61
C GLN A 3 -12.90 -13.87 3.99
N TYR A 4 -11.57 -13.67 3.92
CA TYR A 4 -10.60 -14.73 4.28
C TYR A 4 -10.55 -15.00 5.79
N PHE A 5 -10.92 -14.02 6.61
CA PHE A 5 -10.78 -14.10 8.07
C PHE A 5 -12.04 -14.61 8.77
N LEU A 6 -13.21 -14.43 8.18
CA LEU A 6 -14.45 -15.07 8.62
C LEU A 6 -14.36 -16.60 8.57
N LEU A 7 -13.51 -17.15 7.69
CA LEU A 7 -13.25 -18.59 7.55
C LEU A 7 -12.40 -19.18 8.68
N LEU A 8 -11.62 -18.37 9.41
CA LEU A 8 -10.63 -18.85 10.39
C LEU A 8 -11.15 -18.87 11.85
N ASN A 9 -12.43 -18.55 12.09
CA ASN A 9 -13.04 -18.51 13.44
C ASN A 9 -12.26 -17.68 14.48
N ILE A 10 -11.50 -16.68 14.01
CA ILE A 10 -10.73 -15.78 14.86
C ILE A 10 -11.67 -14.70 15.41
N PRO A 11 -11.56 -14.29 16.69
CA PRO A 11 -12.42 -13.25 17.23
C PRO A 11 -12.26 -11.94 16.43
N ILE A 12 -13.38 -11.37 15.97
CA ILE A 12 -13.43 -10.13 15.17
C ILE A 12 -12.62 -9.00 15.80
N PHE A 13 -12.57 -8.94 17.14
CA PHE A 13 -11.83 -7.93 17.88
C PHE A 13 -10.32 -7.93 17.56
N TYR A 14 -9.67 -9.09 17.57
CA TYR A 14 -8.23 -9.19 17.25
C TYR A 14 -7.95 -8.84 15.80
N LEU A 15 -8.83 -9.23 14.89
CA LEU A 15 -8.74 -8.86 13.47
C LEU A 15 -8.85 -7.35 13.28
N GLY A 16 -9.77 -6.69 13.99
CA GLY A 16 -9.92 -5.24 13.96
C GLY A 16 -8.64 -4.51 14.36
N ILE A 17 -8.01 -4.96 15.46
CA ILE A 17 -6.73 -4.38 15.93
C ILE A 17 -5.64 -4.55 14.88
N VAL A 18 -5.48 -5.75 14.34
CA VAL A 18 -4.46 -6.06 13.34
C VAL A 18 -4.64 -5.23 12.08
N VAL A 19 -5.86 -5.21 11.54
CA VAL A 19 -6.17 -4.46 10.32
C VAL A 19 -5.93 -2.97 10.55
N GLY A 20 -6.45 -2.43 11.65
CA GLY A 20 -6.25 -1.02 12.01
C GLY A 20 -4.77 -0.65 12.16
N PHE A 21 -3.99 -1.48 12.86
CA PHE A 21 -2.56 -1.25 13.05
C PHE A 21 -1.77 -1.36 11.74
N SER A 22 -2.10 -2.34 10.89
CA SER A 22 -1.49 -2.49 9.57
C SER A 22 -1.78 -1.31 8.64
N GLU A 23 -2.97 -0.71 8.74
CA GLU A 23 -3.32 0.50 8.01
C GLU A 23 -2.60 1.73 8.54
N PHE A 24 -2.52 1.87 9.86
CA PHE A 24 -1.73 2.92 10.50
C PHE A 24 -0.27 2.90 10.05
N ILE A 25 0.37 1.72 10.05
CA ILE A 25 1.73 1.54 9.53
C ILE A 25 1.81 1.92 8.05
N GLY A 26 0.83 1.50 7.24
CA GLY A 26 0.76 1.87 5.83
C GLY A 26 0.75 3.39 5.62
N TYR A 27 0.00 4.13 6.43
CA TYR A 27 -0.03 5.59 6.39
C TYR A 27 1.27 6.23 6.87
N PHE A 28 1.84 5.71 7.96
CA PHE A 28 3.11 6.16 8.49
C PHE A 28 4.20 6.06 7.42
N ILE A 29 4.31 4.92 6.75
CA ILE A 29 5.26 4.70 5.65
C ILE A 29 5.02 5.72 4.53
N ARG A 30 3.78 5.96 4.12
CA ARG A 30 3.48 6.94 3.06
C ARG A 30 4.00 8.33 3.42
N TYR A 31 3.87 8.74 4.67
CA TYR A 31 4.35 10.04 5.13
C TYR A 31 5.87 10.19 4.97
N PHE A 32 6.63 9.19 5.43
CA PHE A 32 8.10 9.20 5.30
C PHE A 32 8.55 9.07 3.85
N VAL A 33 7.94 8.15 3.09
CA VAL A 33 8.27 7.88 1.70
C VAL A 33 7.97 9.09 0.82
N GLY A 34 6.80 9.73 0.98
CA GLY A 34 6.46 10.95 0.24
C GLY A 34 7.50 12.04 0.48
N SER A 35 7.78 12.35 1.75
CA SER A 35 8.77 13.36 2.14
C SER A 35 10.19 13.04 1.63
N PHE A 36 10.56 11.76 1.60
CA PHE A 36 11.87 11.33 1.12
C PHE A 36 12.00 11.47 -0.39
N ILE A 37 10.96 11.09 -1.12
CA ILE A 37 10.95 11.07 -2.59
C ILE A 37 10.82 12.48 -3.17
N ASP A 38 10.16 13.39 -2.46
CA ASP A 38 10.12 14.81 -2.79
C ASP A 38 11.53 15.42 -2.77
N LYS A 39 12.39 15.00 -1.83
CA LYS A 39 13.80 15.42 -1.76
C LYS A 39 14.69 14.67 -2.74
N PHE A 40 14.44 13.39 -2.96
CA PHE A 40 15.27 12.52 -3.80
C PHE A 40 14.46 11.90 -4.94
N SER A 41 14.15 12.73 -5.93
CA SER A 41 13.30 12.36 -7.08
C SER A 41 13.76 11.12 -7.85
N SER A 42 15.06 10.79 -7.82
CA SER A 42 15.66 9.65 -8.53
C SER A 42 15.20 8.30 -7.99
N PHE A 43 14.80 8.21 -6.72
CA PHE A 43 14.35 6.95 -6.11
C PHE A 43 12.88 6.62 -6.37
N ARG A 44 12.11 7.51 -7.05
CA ARG A 44 10.68 7.31 -7.35
C ARG A 44 10.38 5.92 -7.91
N PHE A 45 11.07 5.58 -8.99
CA PHE A 45 10.85 4.31 -9.68
C PHE A 45 11.28 3.12 -8.82
N LEU A 46 12.38 3.24 -8.06
CA LEU A 46 12.84 2.19 -7.16
C LEU A 46 11.77 1.83 -6.11
N PHE A 47 11.17 2.83 -5.44
CA PHE A 47 10.12 2.60 -4.45
C PHE A 47 8.84 2.05 -5.06
N ILE A 48 8.49 2.46 -6.28
CA ILE A 48 7.37 1.87 -7.03
C ILE A 48 7.62 0.38 -7.27
N TYR A 49 8.79 0.01 -7.80
CA TYR A 49 9.14 -1.38 -8.09
C TYR A 49 9.19 -2.23 -6.81
N LEU A 50 9.81 -1.74 -5.75
CA LEU A 50 9.83 -2.41 -4.45
C LEU A 50 8.42 -2.63 -3.90
N GLY A 51 7.56 -1.61 -3.96
CA GLY A 51 6.19 -1.74 -3.48
C GLY A 51 5.37 -2.74 -4.27
N TYR A 52 5.58 -2.85 -5.59
CA TYR A 52 4.98 -3.91 -6.41
C TYR A 52 5.55 -5.29 -6.10
N PHE A 53 6.86 -5.41 -5.91
CA PHE A 53 7.50 -6.66 -5.54
C PHE A 53 6.92 -7.22 -4.24
N PHE A 54 6.84 -6.40 -3.19
CA PHE A 54 6.23 -6.83 -1.93
C PHE A 54 4.76 -7.21 -2.09
N ASN A 55 3.98 -6.50 -2.90
CA ASN A 55 2.58 -6.84 -3.12
C ASN A 55 2.41 -8.18 -3.88
N LEU A 56 3.22 -8.38 -4.93
CA LEU A 56 3.26 -9.62 -5.72
C LEU A 56 3.72 -10.82 -4.90
N LEU A 57 4.53 -10.60 -3.86
CA LEU A 57 4.98 -11.64 -2.96
C LEU A 57 3.91 -11.93 -1.89
N SER A 58 3.36 -10.89 -1.25
CA SER A 58 2.36 -11.04 -0.18
C SER A 58 1.08 -11.75 -0.63
N VAL A 59 0.52 -11.38 -1.79
CA VAL A 59 -0.80 -11.88 -2.24
C VAL A 59 -0.82 -13.41 -2.45
N PRO A 60 0.09 -14.03 -3.21
CA PRO A 60 0.13 -15.48 -3.36
C PRO A 60 0.58 -16.17 -2.07
N LEU A 61 1.51 -15.61 -1.30
CA LEU A 61 1.92 -16.22 -0.03
C LEU A 61 0.78 -16.25 0.99
N LEU A 62 -0.13 -15.27 0.98
CA LEU A 62 -1.33 -15.26 1.83
C LEU A 62 -2.26 -16.44 1.51
N TYR A 63 -2.34 -16.85 0.25
CA TYR A 63 -3.15 -18.00 -0.16
C TYR A 63 -2.62 -19.32 0.42
N PHE A 64 -1.29 -19.46 0.54
CA PHE A 64 -0.64 -20.64 1.12
C PHE A 64 -0.46 -20.56 2.65
N ALA A 65 -0.87 -19.45 3.28
CA ALA A 65 -0.62 -19.23 4.68
C ALA A 65 -1.62 -20.02 5.56
N ASN A 66 -1.13 -21.08 6.20
CA ASN A 66 -1.91 -21.91 7.13
C ASN A 66 -1.74 -21.49 8.61
N ASN A 67 -0.88 -20.52 8.91
CA ASN A 67 -0.60 -20.07 10.27
C ASN A 67 -0.97 -18.60 10.44
N PHE A 68 -1.70 -18.28 11.52
CA PHE A 68 -2.13 -16.93 11.87
C PHE A 68 -0.96 -15.93 11.91
N TYR A 69 0.16 -16.28 12.55
CA TYR A 69 1.33 -15.39 12.61
C TYR A 69 1.90 -15.09 11.22
N PHE A 70 1.86 -16.07 10.32
CA PHE A 70 2.34 -15.90 8.95
C PHE A 70 1.40 -14.99 8.16
N ILE A 71 0.09 -15.14 8.34
CA ILE A 71 -0.91 -14.24 7.76
C ILE A 71 -0.69 -12.80 8.24
N LEU A 72 -0.47 -12.59 9.54
CA LEU A 72 -0.17 -11.26 10.10
C LEU A 72 1.02 -10.60 9.40
N VAL A 73 2.15 -11.30 9.34
CA VAL A 73 3.37 -10.78 8.71
C VAL A 73 3.13 -10.42 7.24
N LEU A 74 2.43 -11.28 6.51
CA LEU A 74 2.14 -11.03 5.10
C LEU A 74 1.18 -9.86 4.89
N MET A 75 0.21 -9.66 5.79
CA MET A 75 -0.66 -8.49 5.78
C MET A 75 0.13 -7.21 6.02
N PHE A 76 1.04 -7.20 7.00
CA PHE A 76 1.93 -6.06 7.21
C PHE A 76 2.79 -5.79 5.97
N LEU A 77 3.35 -6.83 5.37
CA LEU A 77 4.18 -6.72 4.16
C LEU A 77 3.38 -6.15 2.98
N GLU A 78 2.12 -6.54 2.83
CA GLU A 78 1.23 -6.01 1.79
C GLU A 78 0.97 -4.51 2.00
N ARG A 79 0.71 -4.10 3.25
CA ARG A 79 0.47 -2.69 3.61
C ARG A 79 1.74 -1.86 3.49
N PHE A 80 2.89 -2.44 3.82
CA PHE A 80 4.21 -1.85 3.62
C PHE A 80 4.47 -1.58 2.13
N GLY A 81 4.29 -2.59 1.28
CA GLY A 81 4.45 -2.45 -0.17
C GLY A 81 3.50 -1.42 -0.79
N LYS A 82 2.24 -1.37 -0.33
CA LYS A 82 1.29 -0.31 -0.70
C LYS A 82 1.79 1.07 -0.27
N GLY A 83 2.31 1.21 0.96
CA GLY A 83 2.83 2.48 1.48
C GLY A 83 4.02 3.01 0.68
N LEU A 84 4.89 2.12 0.20
CA LEU A 84 6.06 2.47 -0.62
C LEU A 84 5.68 2.98 -2.03
N ARG A 85 4.71 2.35 -2.70
CA ARG A 85 4.42 2.66 -4.11
C ARG A 85 3.47 3.84 -4.34
N ILE A 86 2.60 4.15 -3.38
CA ILE A 86 1.53 5.14 -3.57
C ILE A 86 2.09 6.57 -3.71
N PRO A 87 2.91 7.10 -2.77
CA PRO A 87 3.43 8.46 -2.88
C PRO A 87 4.23 8.73 -4.17
N PRO A 88 5.20 7.88 -4.58
CA PRO A 88 5.93 8.12 -5.82
C PRO A 88 5.06 8.01 -7.06
N ARG A 89 4.07 7.11 -7.08
CA ARG A 89 3.13 6.98 -8.19
C ARG A 89 2.32 8.27 -8.33
N ASP A 90 1.75 8.78 -7.24
CA ASP A 90 0.94 9.99 -7.25
C ASP A 90 1.78 11.22 -7.65
N ALA A 91 3.04 11.28 -7.20
CA ALA A 91 3.99 12.31 -7.61
C ALA A 91 4.36 12.24 -9.10
N VAL A 92 4.41 11.05 -9.71
CA VAL A 92 4.60 10.91 -11.17
C VAL A 92 3.34 11.36 -11.92
N PHE A 93 2.16 10.98 -11.44
CA PHE A 93 0.89 11.39 -12.04
C PHE A 93 0.70 12.91 -12.02
N SER A 94 1.04 13.59 -10.92
CA SER A 94 0.94 15.05 -10.84
C SER A 94 1.86 15.76 -11.85
N ILE A 95 3.08 15.25 -12.05
CA ILE A 95 4.01 15.78 -13.06
C ILE A 95 3.46 15.59 -14.47
N VAL A 96 2.92 14.41 -14.77
CA VAL A 96 2.35 14.11 -16.10
C VAL A 96 1.11 14.96 -16.36
N SER A 97 0.23 15.13 -15.36
CA SER A 97 -0.96 15.99 -15.44
C SER A 97 -0.58 17.44 -15.77
N ASN A 98 0.40 18.00 -15.05
CA ASN A 98 0.88 19.35 -15.28
C ASN A 98 1.53 19.52 -16.66
N LYS A 99 2.28 18.52 -17.15
CA LYS A 99 2.91 18.58 -18.49
C LYS A 99 1.90 18.53 -19.64
N CYS A 100 0.78 17.83 -19.46
CA CYS A 100 -0.24 17.69 -20.49
C CYS A 100 -1.33 18.78 -20.46
N ASN A 101 -1.22 19.80 -19.59
CA ASN A 101 -2.28 20.81 -19.36
C ASN A 101 -3.65 20.19 -19.08
N ILE A 102 -3.67 18.98 -18.49
CA ILE A 102 -4.90 18.36 -18.03
C ILE A 102 -5.14 18.93 -16.65
N GLU A 103 -6.24 19.67 -16.47
CA GLU A 103 -6.62 20.20 -15.17
C GLU A 103 -6.64 19.06 -14.14
N SER A 104 -5.78 19.14 -13.12
CA SER A 104 -5.66 18.14 -12.04
C SER A 104 -7.01 17.83 -11.39
N ALA A 105 -7.98 18.76 -11.45
CA ALA A 105 -9.36 18.58 -10.99
C ALA A 105 -10.14 17.50 -11.76
N LYS A 106 -9.86 17.28 -13.06
CA LYS A 106 -10.58 16.32 -13.90
C LYS A 106 -10.12 14.87 -13.69
N ILE A 107 -8.89 14.66 -13.22
CA ILE A 107 -8.32 13.32 -12.96
C ILE A 107 -8.72 12.80 -11.57
N PHE A 108 -8.83 13.68 -10.57
CA PHE A 108 -9.30 13.30 -9.23
C PHE A 108 -10.84 13.25 -9.12
N GLY A 109 -11.59 13.92 -10.01
CA GLY A 109 -13.06 13.91 -10.01
C GLY A 109 -13.72 12.64 -10.57
N ILE A 110 -12.99 11.73 -11.21
CA ILE A 110 -13.54 10.50 -11.82
C ILE A 110 -13.32 9.27 -10.91
N HIS A 111 -12.62 9.43 -9.78
CA HIS A 111 -12.31 8.36 -8.83
C HIS A 111 -12.99 8.56 -7.47
N HIS A 112 -14.31 8.82 -7.47
CA HIS A 112 -15.16 8.66 -6.30
C HIS A 112 -16.42 7.86 -6.64
#